data_AF-A0A3D3KU43-F1
#
_entry.id   AF-A0A3D3KU43-F1
#
_cell.length_a   1.000
_cell.length_b   1.000
_cell.length_c   1.000
_cell.angle_alpha   90.00
_cell.angle_beta   90.00
_cell.angle_gamma   90.00
#
_symmetry.space_group_name_H-M   'P 1'
#
loop_
_entity.id
_entity.type
_entity.pdbx_description
1 polymer ?
#
loop_
_entity_poly.entity_id
_entity_poly.type
_entity_poly.pdbx_seq_one_letter_code
_entity_poly.pdbx_strand_id
1 'polypeptide(L)'
;RLVDLNHAQNIKSAKRMVERYRPQVWDVLEEIITEHPVLLNRAPTLHRLGIQAFEPQLVEGKAIQLHPLVCGAFNADFDGDQMA
;
A
#
# COMPACT_ATOMS: atom_id res chain seq x y z
N ARG A 1 12.19 10.46 6.56
CA ARG A 1 11.78 11.45 5.55
C ARG A 1 11.15 12.72 6.13
N LEU A 2 10.02 12.67 6.86
CA LEU A 2 9.38 13.88 7.42
C LEU A 2 10.29 14.76 8.31
N VAL A 3 11.17 14.16 9.11
CA VAL A 3 12.16 14.89 9.92
C VAL A 3 13.25 15.48 9.02
N ASP A 4 13.76 14.68 8.07
CA ASP A 4 14.82 15.07 7.14
C ASP A 4 14.44 16.28 6.27
N LEU A 5 13.16 16.37 5.87
CA LEU A 5 12.59 17.48 5.12
C LEU A 5 12.17 18.67 6.00
N ASN A 6 12.46 18.64 7.30
CA ASN A 6 12.08 19.66 8.29
C ASN A 6 10.56 19.91 8.43
N HIS A 7 9.71 18.98 7.99
CA HIS A 7 8.27 19.04 8.27
C HIS A 7 7.95 18.73 9.75
N ALA A 8 8.82 17.97 10.42
CA ALA A 8 8.70 17.64 11.84
C ALA A 8 10.01 17.92 12.59
N GLN A 9 9.92 18.50 13.78
CA GLN A 9 11.08 18.83 14.61
C GLN A 9 11.85 17.61 15.14
N ASN A 10 11.18 16.46 15.30
CA ASN A 10 11.76 15.21 15.77
C ASN A 10 10.82 14.04 15.46
N ILE A 11 11.30 12.81 15.72
CA ILE A 11 10.56 11.57 15.41
C ILE A 11 9.21 11.45 16.14
N LYS A 12 9.12 11.94 17.39
CA LYS A 12 7.86 11.91 18.16
C LYS A 12 6.82 12.82 17.53
N SER A 13 7.23 14.00 17.06
CA SER A 13 6.37 14.93 16.34
C SER A 13 5.95 14.37 14.99
N ALA A 14 6.89 13.76 14.24
CA ALA A 14 6.60 13.13 12.96
C ALA A 14 5.53 12.02 13.09
N LYS A 15 5.66 11.15 14.09
CA LYS A 15 4.65 10.12 14.39
C LYS A 15 3.26 10.71 14.60
N ARG A 16 3.15 11.79 15.39
CA ARG A 16 1.86 12.49 15.61
C ARG A 16 1.32 13.14 14.34
N MET A 17 2.17 13.60 13.42
CA MET A 17 1.72 14.14 12.14
C MET A 17 1.08 13.07 11.26
N VAL A 18 1.66 11.87 11.23
CA VAL A 18 1.11 10.70 10.52
C VAL A 18 -0.23 10.28 11.13
N GLU A 19 -0.29 10.12 12.46
CA GLU A 19 -1.53 9.75 13.18
C GLU A 19 -2.68 10.74 12.97
N ARG A 20 -2.36 12.02 12.69
CA ARG A 20 -3.33 13.09 12.43
C ARG A 20 -3.58 13.36 10.95
N TYR A 21 -2.99 12.55 10.05
CA TYR A 21 -3.15 12.70 8.60
C TYR A 21 -2.87 14.12 8.10
N ARG A 22 -1.78 14.73 8.57
CA ARG A 22 -1.38 16.07 8.12
C ARG A 22 -1.08 16.04 6.61
N PRO A 23 -1.45 17.07 5.82
CA PRO A 23 -1.32 17.04 4.36
C PRO A 23 0.08 16.68 3.84
N GLN A 24 1.12 17.17 4.51
CA GLN A 24 2.52 16.92 4.14
C GLN A 24 2.93 15.44 4.20
N VAL A 25 2.14 14.59 4.89
CA VAL A 25 2.39 13.15 4.96
C VAL A 25 2.15 12.50 3.61
N TRP A 26 1.22 12.99 2.81
CA TRP A 26 0.84 12.39 1.53
C TRP A 26 1.93 12.56 0.47
N ASP A 27 2.48 13.77 0.32
CA ASP A 27 3.59 14.05 -0.61
C ASP A 27 4.82 13.18 -0.27
N VAL A 28 5.09 13.02 1.03
CA VAL A 28 6.20 12.18 1.51
C VAL A 28 5.91 10.69 1.35
N LEU A 29 4.64 10.27 1.48
CA LEU A 29 4.24 8.89 1.27
C LEU A 29 4.43 8.49 -0.19
N GLU A 30 4.05 9.35 -1.15
CA GLU A 30 4.24 9.12 -2.58
C GLU A 30 5.73 8.94 -2.94
N GLU A 31 6.61 9.76 -2.38
CA GLU A 31 8.06 9.59 -2.53
C GLU A 31 8.54 8.23 -1.98
N ILE A 32 8.05 7.81 -0.81
CA ILE A 32 8.52 6.59 -0.14
C ILE A 32 8.11 5.32 -0.89
N ILE A 33 6.93 5.30 -1.51
CA ILE A 33 6.40 4.09 -2.16
C ILE A 33 6.95 3.86 -3.57
N THR A 34 7.60 4.87 -4.16
CA THR A 34 8.18 4.78 -5.51
C THR A 34 9.25 3.69 -5.56
N GLU A 35 9.18 2.78 -6.54
CA GLU A 35 10.08 1.62 -6.68
C GLU A 35 10.14 0.70 -5.44
N HIS A 36 9.13 0.74 -4.57
CA HIS A 36 9.05 -0.08 -3.36
C HIS A 36 7.93 -1.12 -3.49
N PRO A 37 8.20 -2.31 -4.08
CA PRO A 37 7.17 -3.28 -4.35
C PRO A 37 6.57 -3.85 -3.06
N VAL A 38 5.26 -4.10 -3.09
CA VAL A 38 4.49 -4.77 -2.05
C VAL A 38 4.06 -6.14 -2.51
N LEU A 39 3.81 -7.06 -1.57
CA LEU A 39 3.28 -8.39 -1.87
C LEU A 39 1.77 -8.38 -1.63
N LEU A 40 1.02 -8.92 -2.59
CA LEU A 40 -0.40 -9.24 -2.41
C LEU A 40 -0.59 -10.74 -2.37
N ASN A 41 -1.42 -11.20 -1.43
CA ASN A 41 -1.80 -12.60 -1.26
C ASN A 41 -3.31 -12.74 -1.09
N ARG A 42 -3.90 -13.74 -1.75
CA ARG A 42 -5.28 -14.17 -1.51
C ARG A 42 -5.28 -15.59 -0.93
N ALA A 43 -5.96 -15.78 0.21
CA ALA A 43 -6.08 -17.09 0.83
C ALA A 43 -7.24 -17.91 0.23
N PRO A 44 -7.12 -19.24 0.10
CA PRO A 44 -5.94 -20.06 0.37
C PRO A 44 -4.90 -20.00 -0.78
N THR A 45 -3.61 -20.01 -0.44
CA THR A 45 -2.52 -20.00 -1.42
C THR A 45 -2.28 -21.42 -1.96
N LEU A 46 -2.82 -21.73 -3.14
CA LEU A 46 -2.72 -23.07 -3.76
C LEU A 46 -1.38 -23.33 -4.45
N HIS A 47 -0.73 -22.28 -4.94
CA HIS A 47 0.51 -22.37 -5.72
C HIS A 47 1.28 -21.05 -5.67
N ARG A 48 2.50 -21.04 -6.21
CA ARG A 48 3.42 -19.88 -6.18
C ARG A 48 2.80 -18.56 -6.68
N LEU A 49 1.89 -18.60 -7.66
CA LEU A 49 1.26 -17.39 -8.21
C LEU A 49 0.15 -16.81 -7.32
N GLY A 50 -0.16 -17.45 -6.19
CA GLY A 50 -1.10 -16.93 -5.20
C GLY A 50 -0.49 -15.84 -4.31
N ILE A 51 0.81 -15.57 -4.45
CA ILE A 51 1.49 -14.40 -3.90
C ILE A 51 2.26 -13.75 -5.04
N GLN A 52 2.03 -12.46 -5.30
CA GLN A 52 2.75 -11.71 -6.34
C GLN A 52 3.15 -10.33 -5.83
N ALA A 53 4.23 -9.80 -6.40
CA ALA A 53 4.72 -8.46 -6.10
C ALA A 53 4.12 -7.44 -7.07
N PHE A 54 3.76 -6.26 -6.56
CA PHE A 54 3.25 -5.14 -7.33
C PHE A 54 3.89 -3.83 -6.87
N GLU A 55 4.03 -2.88 -7.79
CA GLU A 55 4.34 -1.50 -7.42
C GLU A 55 3.04 -0.81 -6.94
N PRO A 56 2.97 -0.33 -5.69
CA PRO A 56 1.77 0.30 -5.16
C PRO A 56 1.55 1.69 -5.78
N GLN A 57 0.30 2.02 -6.07
CA GLN A 57 -0.12 3.37 -6.43
C GLN A 57 -1.14 3.87 -5.41
N LEU A 58 -0.99 5.12 -4.97
CA LEU A 58 -1.98 5.73 -4.07
C LEU A 58 -3.30 5.89 -4.82
N VAL A 59 -4.36 5.39 -4.22
CA VAL A 59 -5.73 5.49 -4.72
C VAL A 59 -6.63 6.02 -3.62
N GLU A 60 -7.69 6.70 -4.02
CA GLU A 60 -8.75 7.11 -3.10
C GLU A 60 -9.61 5.91 -2.67
N GLY A 61 -10.18 6.00 -1.47
CA GLY A 61 -11.05 4.97 -0.91
C GLY A 61 -10.32 3.96 0.00
N LYS A 62 -10.95 2.81 0.23
CA LYS A 62 -10.49 1.80 1.20
C LYS A 62 -10.28 0.41 0.60
N ALA A 63 -10.54 0.24 -0.71
CA ALA A 63 -10.45 -1.04 -1.38
C ALA A 63 -9.13 -1.15 -2.15
N ILE A 64 -8.50 -2.32 -2.13
CA ILE A 64 -7.35 -2.64 -2.97
C ILE A 64 -7.84 -2.80 -4.41
N GLN A 65 -7.16 -2.16 -5.36
CA GLN A 65 -7.41 -2.36 -6.78
C GLN A 65 -6.47 -3.43 -7.32
N LEU A 66 -7.02 -4.48 -7.93
CA LEU A 66 -6.25 -5.60 -8.49
C LEU A 66 -6.32 -5.59 -10.01
N HIS A 67 -5.19 -5.83 -10.67
CA HIS A 67 -5.15 -5.90 -12.13
C HIS A 67 -5.98 -7.11 -12.65
N PRO A 68 -6.93 -6.93 -13.59
CA PRO A 68 -7.83 -8.02 -14.00
C PRO A 68 -7.13 -9.27 -14.54
N LEU A 69 -5.97 -9.11 -15.19
CA LEU A 69 -5.19 -10.24 -15.72
C LEU A 69 -4.61 -11.17 -14.66
N VAL A 70 -4.47 -10.73 -13.40
CA VAL A 70 -3.93 -11.60 -12.34
C VAL A 70 -5.04 -12.30 -11.55
N CYS A 71 -6.32 -11.97 -11.75
CA CYS A 71 -7.45 -12.58 -11.05
C CYS A 71 -7.47 -14.10 -11.20
N GLY A 72 -7.20 -14.62 -12.41
CA GLY A 72 -7.14 -16.07 -12.65
C GLY A 72 -6.03 -16.79 -11.86
N ALA A 73 -4.90 -16.12 -11.63
CA ALA A 73 -3.81 -16.67 -10.83
C ALA A 73 -4.14 -16.66 -9.32
N PHE A 74 -4.81 -15.62 -8.82
CA PHE A 74 -5.27 -15.59 -7.42
C PHE A 74 -6.56 -16.40 -7.19
N ASN A 75 -7.21 -16.85 -8.26
CA ASN A 75 -8.59 -17.34 -8.27
C ASN A 75 -9.56 -16.35 -7.60
N ALA A 76 -9.31 -15.05 -7.80
CA ALA A 76 -10.05 -13.97 -7.15
C ALA A 76 -11.27 -13.55 -7.98
N ASP A 77 -12.39 -13.36 -7.30
CA ASP A 77 -13.56 -12.63 -7.79
C ASP A 77 -13.75 -11.34 -6.98
N PHE A 78 -14.88 -10.65 -7.16
CA PHE A 78 -15.12 -9.33 -6.57
C PHE A 78 -16.47 -9.26 -5.84
N ASP A 79 -16.88 -10.36 -5.21
CA ASP A 79 -18.13 -10.45 -4.45
C ASP A 79 -17.96 -10.26 -2.93
N GLY A 80 -16.72 -10.03 -2.47
CA GLY A 80 -16.37 -9.88 -1.05
C GLY A 80 -14.97 -10.36 -0.67
N ASP A 81 -14.23 -10.90 -1.63
CA ASP A 81 -12.83 -11.34 -1.47
C ASP A 81 -11.93 -10.28 -0.82
N GLN A 82 -11.02 -10.76 0.03
CA GLN A 82 -10.02 -9.95 0.74
C GLN A 82 -8.61 -10.43 0.42
N MET A 83 -7.66 -9.50 0.40
CA MET A 83 -6.24 -9.77 0.21
C MET A 83 -5.43 -9.21 1.37
N ALA A 84 -4.30 -9.87 1.65
CA ALA A 84 -3.28 -9.43 2.60
C ALA A 84 -2.06 -8.88 1.85
#